data_AF-A0A7H8REJ1-F1
#
_entry.id   AF-A0A7H8REJ1-F1
#
_cell.length_a   1.000
_cell.length_b   1.000
_cell.length_c   1.000
_cell.angle_alpha   90.00
_cell.angle_beta   90.00
_cell.angle_gamma   90.00
#
_symmetry.space_group_name_H-M   'P 1'
#
loop_
_entity.id
_entity.type
_entity.pdbx_description
1 polymer ?
#
loop_
_entity_poly.entity_id
_entity_poly.type
_entity_poly.pdbx_seq_one_letter_code
_entity_poly.pdbx_strand_id
1 'polypeptide(L)'
;MADGTNPPLSYEASATTTHPYVGATLPPEVIACLKNSRYLHLATSDGLTPHVSLMSYTYLPSTPFDEYPSIIMTTNPSSRKTINLQANPRVSLLVHDWVSHRPPTRAPNARDGSPPPAATRSSLANLLLNLNTSALSSISTTITGSARFLQPDSEEERWCKTQHLDNNTFVAAPGEEIPFAQRRGSGVAETPMIDDDSRVVVVQVREGRIADWKGGVPAMRLAHLHLPGITPFSTVAKIQQTLALGHLAHKKAVSQNPLSSSIQTAPDPTIITFTPNPVYTTGRRDLPPSNTSSPTDPQPSRELSLPPSLEPIRHLLVAPGGNKEQPTAEYHPTLRGGQTTYHGPGQLVAYTILDLRRLGLSPRCHIRCLETSVIDVLASYGVRGFVTEDPGVWVNDNNNNNNNNNNNNTKNKENELSTEAKKITAVGVHLRRHISSYGIGLNVTNEPMWYFKQIVACGLEGRETTSLEAQGLELHPNILKEVGTRFVDAFVKRLHTDYASSPNQEKVDEVYRLGMEDVVALEKERVAGI
;
A
#
# COMPACT_ATOMS: atom_id res chain seq x y z
N MET A 1 -44.49 -27.65 15.17
CA MET A 1 -45.12 -27.39 13.86
C MET A 1 -44.69 -26.00 13.42
N ALA A 2 -44.09 -25.90 12.21
CA ALA A 2 -43.88 -24.78 11.26
C ALA A 2 -43.92 -23.31 11.78
N ASP A 3 -43.06 -22.36 11.40
CA ASP A 3 -42.24 -22.12 10.18
C ASP A 3 -41.00 -21.27 10.55
N GLY A 4 -39.86 -21.24 9.86
CA GLY A 4 -39.58 -21.75 8.53
C GLY A 4 -39.50 -20.68 7.43
N THR A 5 -39.05 -19.43 7.68
CA THR A 5 -38.57 -18.50 6.61
C THR A 5 -37.91 -17.25 7.21
N ASN A 6 -36.69 -16.95 6.73
CA ASN A 6 -35.79 -15.83 7.04
C ASN A 6 -34.88 -16.01 8.29
N PRO A 7 -33.59 -16.40 8.10
CA PRO A 7 -32.58 -16.06 9.11
C PRO A 7 -32.54 -14.53 9.28
N PRO A 8 -32.27 -14.01 10.49
CA PRO A 8 -32.12 -12.58 10.68
C PRO A 8 -31.01 -12.11 9.74
N LEU A 9 -31.32 -11.13 8.88
CA LEU A 9 -30.31 -10.37 8.18
C LEU A 9 -29.43 -9.74 9.26
N SER A 10 -28.27 -10.37 9.49
CA SER A 10 -27.14 -9.76 10.15
C SER A 10 -26.75 -8.54 9.33
N TYR A 11 -27.35 -7.40 9.65
CA TYR A 11 -26.78 -6.12 9.31
C TYR A 11 -25.54 -5.97 10.20
N GLU A 12 -24.41 -6.49 9.73
CA GLU A 12 -23.15 -5.83 10.06
C GLU A 12 -23.16 -4.53 9.26
N ALA A 13 -23.36 -3.42 9.95
CA ALA A 13 -22.90 -2.13 9.45
C ALA A 13 -21.46 -2.35 8.97
N SER A 14 -21.17 -2.01 7.71
CA SER A 14 -19.79 -2.03 7.17
C SER A 14 -18.89 -1.38 8.22
N ALA A 15 -18.02 -2.16 8.86
CA ALA A 15 -17.29 -1.78 10.08
C ALA A 15 -16.27 -0.65 9.87
N THR A 16 -16.31 0.03 8.73
CA THR A 16 -15.30 0.99 8.31
C THR A 16 -15.91 2.24 7.71
N THR A 17 -16.37 3.15 8.58
CA THR A 17 -16.45 4.61 8.35
C THR A 17 -15.07 5.26 8.33
N THR A 18 -14.00 4.55 7.95
CA THR A 18 -12.68 4.91 8.45
C THR A 18 -11.95 6.00 7.68
N HIS A 19 -12.37 6.42 6.48
CA HIS A 19 -11.53 7.36 5.70
C HIS A 19 -12.33 8.26 4.73
N PRO A 20 -13.08 9.27 5.23
CA PRO A 20 -13.57 10.34 4.36
C PRO A 20 -12.38 11.15 3.82
N TYR A 21 -12.17 11.14 2.50
CA TYR A 21 -11.24 12.07 1.84
C TYR A 21 -11.91 13.43 1.70
N VAL A 22 -11.33 14.47 2.32
CA VAL A 22 -11.80 15.85 2.20
C VAL A 22 -10.81 16.61 1.31
N GLY A 23 -11.25 16.96 0.11
CA GLY A 23 -10.46 17.71 -0.86
C GLY A 23 -11.35 18.54 -1.78
N ALA A 24 -10.79 19.59 -2.39
CA ALA A 24 -11.51 20.44 -3.34
C ALA A 24 -11.67 19.77 -4.73
N THR A 25 -11.03 18.62 -4.96
CA THR A 25 -11.05 17.88 -6.22
C THR A 25 -11.29 16.39 -5.97
N LEU A 26 -11.90 15.71 -6.94
CA LEU A 26 -12.14 14.26 -6.88
C LEU A 26 -10.90 13.46 -7.29
N PRO A 27 -10.69 12.25 -6.73
CA PRO A 27 -9.63 11.34 -7.18
C PRO A 27 -9.73 11.03 -8.68
N PRO A 28 -8.59 10.84 -9.40
CA PRO A 28 -8.59 10.56 -10.84
C PRO A 28 -9.43 9.36 -11.25
N GLU A 29 -9.48 8.32 -10.41
CA GLU A 29 -10.24 7.09 -10.63
C GLU A 29 -11.75 7.35 -10.57
N VAL A 30 -12.19 8.17 -9.60
CA VAL A 30 -13.59 8.61 -9.48
C VAL A 30 -13.99 9.46 -10.68
N ILE A 31 -13.11 10.39 -11.10
CA ILE A 31 -13.34 11.21 -12.30
C ILE A 31 -13.46 10.32 -13.54
N ALA A 32 -12.60 9.32 -13.69
CA ALA A 32 -12.68 8.37 -14.81
C ALA A 32 -14.00 7.58 -14.77
N CYS A 33 -14.41 7.09 -13.60
CA CYS A 33 -15.69 6.39 -13.41
C CYS A 33 -16.88 7.29 -13.79
N LEU A 34 -16.89 8.55 -13.32
CA LEU A 34 -17.93 9.54 -13.63
C LEU A 34 -17.94 10.00 -15.10
N LYS A 35 -16.82 9.89 -15.81
CA LYS A 35 -16.76 10.21 -17.24
C LYS A 35 -17.19 9.04 -18.11
N ASN A 36 -16.89 7.82 -17.68
CA ASN A 36 -17.13 6.61 -18.46
C ASN A 36 -18.55 6.06 -18.27
N SER A 37 -19.13 6.23 -17.09
CA SER A 37 -20.44 5.69 -16.75
C SER A 37 -21.58 6.57 -17.29
N ARG A 38 -22.51 5.96 -18.03
CA ARG A 38 -23.70 6.62 -18.60
C ARG A 38 -24.71 7.03 -17.55
N TYR A 39 -24.85 6.23 -16.49
CA TYR A 39 -25.89 6.38 -15.49
C TYR A 39 -25.30 6.27 -14.09
N LEU A 40 -25.94 6.93 -13.12
CA LEU A 40 -25.66 6.72 -11.71
C LEU A 40 -26.94 6.31 -10.97
N HIS A 41 -26.78 5.67 -9.83
CA HIS A 41 -27.90 5.36 -8.93
C HIS A 41 -28.02 6.48 -7.91
N LEU A 42 -29.14 7.21 -7.94
CA LEU A 42 -29.51 8.20 -6.94
C LEU A 42 -30.32 7.54 -5.84
N ALA A 43 -29.77 7.48 -4.64
CA ALA A 43 -30.49 7.12 -3.43
C ALA A 43 -31.00 8.38 -2.72
N THR A 44 -32.32 8.41 -2.52
CA THR A 44 -33.07 9.43 -1.77
C THR A 44 -33.83 8.75 -0.64
N SER A 45 -34.33 9.49 0.34
CA SER A 45 -35.14 8.93 1.42
C SER A 45 -36.30 9.85 1.78
N ASP A 46 -37.40 9.24 2.23
CA ASP A 46 -38.47 9.90 2.96
C ASP A 46 -38.59 9.21 4.32
N GLY A 47 -38.11 9.88 5.37
CA GLY A 47 -37.92 9.26 6.70
C GLY A 47 -36.98 8.05 6.64
N LEU A 48 -37.49 6.88 7.07
CA LEU A 48 -36.76 5.60 7.10
C LEU A 48 -36.92 4.77 5.83
N THR A 49 -37.60 5.30 4.80
CA THR A 49 -37.86 4.56 3.56
C THR A 49 -36.87 5.00 2.47
N PRO A 50 -35.87 4.17 2.11
CA PRO A 50 -34.95 4.49 1.03
C PRO A 50 -35.59 4.29 -0.34
N HIS A 51 -35.17 5.10 -1.30
CA HIS A 51 -35.61 5.04 -2.68
C HIS A 51 -34.43 5.24 -3.63
N VAL A 52 -34.16 4.25 -4.49
CA VAL A 52 -33.08 4.29 -5.48
C VAL A 52 -33.66 4.48 -6.88
N SER A 53 -33.06 5.38 -7.66
CA SER A 53 -33.43 5.65 -9.05
C SER A 53 -32.20 5.70 -9.94
N LEU A 54 -32.27 5.11 -11.14
CA LEU A 54 -31.24 5.28 -12.14
C LEU A 54 -31.38 6.65 -12.80
N MET A 55 -30.31 7.44 -12.85
CA MET A 55 -30.31 8.81 -13.34
C MET A 55 -29.31 8.99 -14.47
N SER A 56 -29.75 9.65 -15.55
CA SER A 56 -28.83 10.35 -16.44
C SER A 56 -28.20 11.51 -15.68
N TYR A 57 -26.91 11.73 -15.88
CA TYR A 57 -26.19 12.78 -15.17
C TYR A 57 -25.13 13.44 -16.04
N THR A 58 -24.63 14.56 -15.55
CA THR A 58 -23.46 15.24 -16.12
C THR A 58 -22.56 15.67 -14.99
N TYR A 59 -21.33 15.16 -14.99
CA TYR A 59 -20.30 15.56 -14.05
C TYR A 59 -19.54 16.78 -14.61
N LEU A 60 -19.43 17.83 -13.80
CA LEU A 60 -18.66 19.03 -14.10
C LEU A 60 -17.62 19.25 -12.98
N PRO A 61 -16.33 19.38 -13.29
CA PRO A 61 -15.29 19.61 -12.29
C PRO A 61 -15.41 20.98 -11.61
N SER A 62 -15.97 21.96 -12.32
CA SER A 62 -16.32 23.29 -11.83
C SER A 62 -17.39 23.89 -12.74
N THR A 63 -18.11 24.91 -12.26
CA THR A 63 -19.09 25.68 -13.05
C THR A 63 -18.82 27.19 -12.91
N PRO A 64 -19.37 28.05 -13.79
CA PRO A 64 -19.31 29.50 -13.60
C PRO A 64 -19.96 30.00 -12.30
N PHE A 65 -20.76 29.15 -11.64
CA PHE A 65 -21.57 29.49 -10.48
C PHE A 65 -21.08 28.84 -9.17
N ASP A 66 -20.22 27.81 -9.28
CA ASP A 66 -19.70 27.03 -8.16
C ASP A 66 -18.32 26.46 -8.53
N GLU A 67 -17.33 26.70 -7.67
CA GLU A 67 -15.95 26.21 -7.84
C GLU A 67 -15.81 24.71 -7.49
N TYR A 68 -16.81 24.11 -6.84
CA TYR A 68 -16.77 22.72 -6.41
C TYR A 68 -17.31 21.75 -7.49
N PRO A 69 -16.80 20.49 -7.51
CA PRO A 69 -17.30 19.46 -8.41
C PRO A 69 -18.80 19.21 -8.23
N SER A 70 -19.52 19.23 -9.34
CA SER A 70 -20.98 19.20 -9.35
C SER A 70 -21.52 18.14 -10.30
N ILE A 71 -22.61 17.49 -9.87
CA ILE A 71 -23.36 16.52 -10.69
C ILE A 71 -24.73 17.12 -11.01
N ILE A 72 -24.99 17.31 -12.30
CA ILE A 72 -26.27 17.80 -12.82
C ILE A 72 -27.14 16.62 -13.20
N MET A 73 -28.41 16.67 -12.81
CA MET A 73 -29.45 15.72 -13.22
C MET A 73 -30.77 16.45 -13.43
N THR A 74 -31.68 15.86 -14.20
CA THR A 74 -33.03 16.38 -14.41
C THR A 74 -34.06 15.42 -13.82
N THR A 75 -35.16 15.98 -13.32
CA THR A 75 -36.24 15.18 -12.72
C THR A 75 -37.61 15.80 -12.96
N ASN A 76 -38.63 14.95 -13.17
CA ASN A 76 -40.02 15.37 -13.27
C ASN A 76 -40.52 15.86 -11.89
N PRO A 77 -41.19 17.03 -11.81
CA PRO A 77 -41.75 17.58 -10.57
C PRO A 77 -42.61 16.62 -9.75
N SER A 78 -43.39 15.76 -10.41
CA SER A 78 -44.33 14.82 -9.78
C SER A 78 -43.68 13.53 -9.26
N SER A 79 -42.40 13.31 -9.56
CA SER A 79 -41.75 12.04 -9.24
C SER A 79 -41.41 11.89 -7.75
N ARG A 80 -41.44 10.65 -7.23
CA ARG A 80 -41.06 10.34 -5.85
C ARG A 80 -39.67 10.87 -5.48
N LYS A 81 -38.70 10.81 -6.40
CA LYS A 81 -37.36 11.39 -6.17
C LYS A 81 -37.40 12.90 -5.96
N THR A 82 -38.25 13.64 -6.69
CA THR A 82 -38.39 15.09 -6.51
C THR A 82 -38.98 15.43 -5.14
N ILE A 83 -40.01 14.70 -4.72
CA ILE A 83 -40.63 14.87 -3.40
C ILE A 83 -39.59 14.59 -2.30
N ASN A 84 -38.88 13.47 -2.39
CA ASN A 84 -37.85 13.11 -1.41
C ASN A 84 -36.72 14.14 -1.35
N LEU A 85 -36.24 14.65 -2.50
CA LEU A 85 -35.19 15.67 -2.57
C LEU A 85 -35.62 17.01 -1.96
N GLN A 86 -36.91 17.37 -2.06
CA GLN A 86 -37.44 18.57 -1.44
C GLN A 86 -37.53 18.43 0.08
N ALA A 87 -37.88 17.25 0.58
CA ALA A 87 -37.93 16.96 2.02
C ALA A 87 -36.54 16.80 2.65
N ASN A 88 -35.63 16.11 1.95
CA ASN A 88 -34.28 15.84 2.39
C ASN A 88 -33.27 16.06 1.24
N PRO A 89 -32.48 17.15 1.27
CA PRO A 89 -31.51 17.43 0.22
C PRO A 89 -30.27 16.54 0.28
N ARG A 90 -30.08 15.72 1.33
CA ARG A 90 -28.93 14.80 1.40
C ARG A 90 -29.16 13.58 0.53
N VAL A 91 -28.20 13.32 -0.35
CA VAL A 91 -28.27 12.22 -1.32
C VAL A 91 -27.03 11.35 -1.27
N SER A 92 -27.19 10.09 -1.67
CA SER A 92 -26.09 9.18 -1.95
C SER A 92 -26.15 8.77 -3.42
N LEU A 93 -25.06 8.96 -4.14
CA LEU A 93 -24.92 8.64 -5.56
C LEU A 93 -23.97 7.47 -5.72
N LEU A 94 -24.43 6.36 -6.29
CA LEU A 94 -23.57 5.22 -6.60
C LEU A 94 -23.31 5.18 -8.10
N VAL A 95 -22.03 5.29 -8.49
CA VAL A 95 -21.57 5.15 -9.87
C VAL A 95 -20.70 3.91 -9.99
N HIS A 96 -20.90 3.15 -11.06
CA HIS A 96 -20.07 2.01 -11.42
C HIS A 96 -19.75 2.05 -12.91
N ASP A 97 -18.65 1.42 -13.29
CA ASP A 97 -18.12 1.33 -14.64
C ASP A 97 -18.69 0.14 -15.46
N TRP A 98 -19.29 -0.86 -14.80
CA TRP A 98 -19.56 -2.17 -15.41
C TRP A 98 -20.71 -2.28 -16.44
N VAL A 99 -21.65 -1.35 -16.59
CA VAL A 99 -22.87 -1.65 -17.41
C VAL A 99 -23.21 -0.62 -18.48
N SER A 100 -22.53 0.52 -18.56
CA SER A 100 -22.91 1.53 -19.57
C SER A 100 -21.74 2.42 -19.97
N HIS A 101 -20.94 1.93 -20.91
CA HIS A 101 -19.91 2.75 -21.55
C HIS A 101 -20.58 3.88 -22.33
N ARG A 102 -20.19 5.12 -22.04
CA ARG A 102 -20.43 6.28 -22.89
C ARG A 102 -19.64 6.09 -24.20
N PRO A 103 -20.28 5.97 -25.39
CA PRO A 103 -19.57 6.10 -26.66
C PRO A 103 -18.91 7.49 -26.74
N PRO A 104 -17.77 7.65 -27.44
CA PRO A 104 -17.09 8.94 -27.53
C PRO A 104 -18.06 10.02 -28.04
N THR A 105 -18.30 11.03 -27.21
CA THR A 105 -19.09 12.21 -27.57
C THR A 105 -18.41 12.92 -28.72
N ARG A 106 -19.18 13.28 -29.76
CA ARG A 106 -18.71 14.11 -30.86
C ARG A 106 -18.51 15.53 -30.31
N ALA A 107 -17.30 15.84 -29.83
CA ALA A 107 -16.98 17.15 -29.28
C ALA A 107 -17.23 18.25 -30.33
N PRO A 108 -17.97 19.33 -30.03
CA PRO A 108 -18.21 20.38 -31.01
C PRO A 108 -17.00 21.28 -31.28
N ASN A 109 -15.92 21.27 -30.48
CA ASN A 109 -14.85 22.29 -30.58
C ASN A 109 -13.45 21.86 -30.08
N ALA A 110 -12.98 20.67 -30.44
CA ALA A 110 -11.54 20.38 -30.37
C ALA A 110 -10.93 20.52 -31.77
N ARG A 111 -10.24 21.63 -32.03
CA ARG A 111 -9.29 21.73 -33.14
C ARG A 111 -8.08 20.86 -32.79
N ASP A 112 -8.21 19.57 -32.97
CA ASP A 112 -7.08 18.65 -33.08
C ASP A 112 -7.37 17.69 -34.23
N GLY A 113 -6.47 17.71 -35.21
CA GLY A 113 -6.35 16.83 -36.39
C GLY A 113 -7.60 16.10 -36.89
N SER A 114 -8.09 16.51 -38.06
CA SER A 114 -9.09 15.77 -38.85
C SER A 114 -8.82 14.25 -38.89
N PRO A 115 -9.80 13.38 -38.60
CA PRO A 115 -9.65 11.95 -38.86
C PRO A 115 -9.70 11.71 -40.38
N PRO A 116 -8.94 10.72 -40.92
CA PRO A 116 -9.02 10.38 -42.34
C PRO A 116 -10.39 9.77 -42.70
N PRO A 117 -10.87 9.97 -43.94
CA PRO A 117 -12.22 9.60 -44.33
C PRO A 117 -12.35 8.10 -44.60
N ALA A 118 -13.44 7.53 -44.07
CA ALA A 118 -14.14 6.33 -44.52
C ALA A 118 -13.30 5.07 -44.84
N ALA A 119 -13.06 4.27 -43.80
CA ALA A 119 -13.08 2.81 -43.93
C ALA A 119 -13.98 2.26 -42.82
N THR A 120 -15.15 1.77 -43.23
CA THR A 120 -16.05 0.85 -42.54
C THR A 120 -15.46 0.17 -41.31
N ARG A 121 -15.55 0.81 -40.13
CA ARG A 121 -15.33 0.10 -38.86
C ARG A 121 -16.52 -0.83 -38.67
N SER A 122 -16.27 -2.13 -38.85
CA SER A 122 -17.23 -3.18 -38.55
C SER A 122 -17.78 -3.00 -37.12
N SER A 123 -19.02 -3.44 -36.87
CA SER A 123 -19.58 -3.48 -35.51
C SER A 123 -18.62 -4.16 -34.52
N LEU A 124 -17.85 -5.15 -35.01
CA LEU A 124 -16.77 -5.80 -34.30
C LEU A 124 -15.57 -4.89 -33.98
N ALA A 125 -15.15 -4.01 -34.90
CA ALA A 125 -14.07 -3.06 -34.64
C ALA A 125 -14.47 -2.01 -33.59
N ASN A 126 -15.72 -1.54 -33.63
CA ASN A 126 -16.27 -0.69 -32.57
C ASN A 126 -16.46 -1.46 -31.25
N LEU A 127 -16.89 -2.72 -31.30
CA LEU A 127 -17.01 -3.60 -30.13
C LEU A 127 -15.63 -3.87 -29.51
N LEU A 128 -14.58 -4.12 -30.30
CA LEU A 128 -13.22 -4.36 -29.82
C LEU A 128 -12.56 -3.07 -29.31
N LEU A 129 -12.82 -1.92 -29.96
CA LEU A 129 -12.37 -0.62 -29.44
C LEU A 129 -13.08 -0.31 -28.11
N ASN A 130 -14.40 -0.58 -28.05
CA ASN A 130 -15.19 -0.48 -26.83
C ASN A 130 -14.66 -1.46 -25.79
N LEU A 131 -14.37 -2.73 -26.09
CA LEU A 131 -13.82 -3.69 -25.14
C LEU A 131 -12.42 -3.29 -24.63
N ASN A 132 -11.61 -2.63 -25.46
CA ASN A 132 -10.30 -2.10 -25.06
C ASN A 132 -10.40 -0.82 -24.19
N THR A 133 -11.38 0.05 -24.42
CA THR A 133 -11.68 1.17 -23.51
C THR A 133 -12.49 0.73 -22.28
N SER A 134 -13.23 -0.38 -22.41
CA SER A 134 -13.86 -1.21 -21.37
C SER A 134 -12.89 -2.21 -20.77
N ALA A 135 -11.58 -1.97 -20.85
CA ALA A 135 -10.65 -2.53 -19.89
C ALA A 135 -10.98 -1.87 -18.55
N LEU A 136 -12.07 -2.37 -17.99
CA LEU A 136 -12.88 -1.85 -16.93
C LEU A 136 -11.99 -1.67 -15.71
N SER A 137 -11.86 -0.41 -15.29
CA SER A 137 -11.85 -0.10 -13.87
C SER A 137 -12.92 -1.00 -13.21
N SER A 138 -12.62 -1.56 -12.05
CA SER A 138 -13.54 -2.47 -11.34
C SER A 138 -14.03 -1.78 -10.09
N ILE A 139 -14.29 -0.48 -10.19
CA ILE A 139 -14.56 0.38 -9.05
C ILE A 139 -16.01 0.84 -9.06
N SER A 140 -16.63 0.71 -7.90
CA SER A 140 -17.85 1.40 -7.55
C SER A 140 -17.51 2.58 -6.64
N THR A 141 -18.05 3.76 -6.93
CA THR A 141 -17.90 4.92 -6.05
C THR A 141 -19.25 5.32 -5.50
N THR A 142 -19.37 5.34 -4.18
CA THR A 142 -20.53 5.92 -3.47
C THR A 142 -20.18 7.34 -3.06
N ILE A 143 -20.91 8.32 -3.53
CA ILE A 143 -20.68 9.75 -3.32
C ILE A 143 -21.82 10.31 -2.46
N THR A 144 -21.48 10.95 -1.36
CA THR A 144 -22.42 11.74 -0.55
C THR A 144 -22.43 13.18 -1.06
N GLY A 145 -23.63 13.69 -1.33
CA GLY A 145 -23.82 15.04 -1.85
C GLY A 145 -25.03 15.75 -1.24
N SER A 146 -25.08 17.06 -1.48
CA SER A 146 -26.26 17.88 -1.16
C SER A 146 -26.90 18.36 -2.45
N ALA A 147 -28.14 17.95 -2.67
CA ALA A 147 -28.93 18.35 -3.82
C ALA A 147 -29.59 19.72 -3.59
N ARG A 148 -29.56 20.57 -4.62
CA ARG A 148 -30.36 21.78 -4.70
C ARG A 148 -31.08 21.84 -6.03
N PHE A 149 -32.29 22.37 -6.02
CA PHE A 149 -32.98 22.68 -7.26
C PHE A 149 -32.63 24.08 -7.72
N LEU A 150 -32.42 24.23 -9.03
CA LEU A 150 -32.25 25.54 -9.64
C LEU A 150 -33.58 26.27 -9.72
N GLN A 151 -33.52 27.61 -9.68
CA GLN A 151 -34.70 28.44 -9.89
C GLN A 151 -35.11 28.34 -11.37
N PRO A 152 -36.42 28.14 -11.66
CA PRO A 152 -36.93 28.18 -13.02
C PRO A 152 -36.53 29.48 -13.72
N ASP A 153 -36.12 29.38 -14.99
CA ASP A 153 -35.74 30.51 -15.84
C ASP A 153 -34.52 31.32 -15.36
N SER A 154 -33.72 30.74 -14.46
CA SER A 154 -32.42 31.32 -14.09
C SER A 154 -31.38 31.12 -15.20
N GLU A 155 -30.37 32.00 -15.23
CA GLU A 155 -29.23 31.83 -16.14
C GLU A 155 -28.50 30.51 -15.87
N GLU A 156 -28.33 30.16 -14.59
CA GLU A 156 -27.72 28.90 -14.16
C GLU A 156 -28.52 27.68 -14.65
N GLU A 157 -29.85 27.71 -14.58
CA GLU A 157 -30.69 26.62 -15.07
C GLU A 157 -30.54 26.42 -16.58
N ARG A 158 -30.60 27.49 -17.36
CA ARG A 158 -30.43 27.41 -18.82
C ARG A 158 -29.07 26.84 -19.19
N TRP A 159 -28.01 27.34 -18.54
CA TRP A 159 -26.65 26.85 -18.78
C TRP A 159 -26.50 25.37 -18.44
N CYS A 160 -27.02 24.95 -17.27
CA CYS A 160 -27.00 23.54 -16.84
C CYS A 160 -27.80 22.64 -17.79
N LYS A 161 -28.97 23.07 -18.30
CA LYS A 161 -29.76 22.33 -19.29
C LYS A 161 -28.95 22.12 -20.58
N THR A 162 -28.31 23.17 -21.09
CA THR A 162 -27.46 23.08 -22.28
C THR A 162 -26.30 22.10 -22.07
N GLN A 163 -25.55 22.23 -20.97
CA GLN A 163 -24.44 21.32 -20.67
C GLN A 163 -24.90 19.87 -20.49
N HIS A 164 -26.07 19.65 -19.88
CA HIS A 164 -26.62 18.32 -19.68
C HIS A 164 -27.10 17.67 -20.99
N LEU A 165 -27.68 18.46 -21.90
CA LEU A 165 -28.08 18.03 -23.24
C LEU A 165 -26.87 17.67 -24.10
N ASP A 166 -25.87 18.55 -24.17
CA ASP A 166 -24.65 18.35 -24.95
C ASP A 166 -23.91 17.07 -24.52
N ASN A 167 -23.91 16.79 -23.22
CA ASN A 167 -23.30 15.61 -22.64
C ASN A 167 -24.15 14.34 -22.77
N ASN A 168 -25.38 14.39 -23.26
CA ASN A 168 -26.29 13.24 -23.36
C ASN A 168 -26.91 13.06 -24.76
N THR A 169 -26.08 13.17 -25.80
CA THR A 169 -26.47 13.18 -27.23
C THR A 169 -26.63 11.79 -27.90
N PHE A 170 -27.20 10.79 -27.22
CA PHE A 170 -27.17 9.40 -27.70
C PHE A 170 -28.32 9.01 -28.65
N VAL A 171 -27.99 8.25 -29.70
CA VAL A 171 -28.93 7.52 -30.56
C VAL A 171 -29.22 6.16 -29.92
N ALA A 172 -30.50 5.80 -29.75
CA ALA A 172 -30.90 4.48 -29.24
C ALA A 172 -30.36 3.36 -30.14
N ALA A 173 -29.87 2.26 -29.55
CA ALA A 173 -29.73 1.01 -30.29
C ALA A 173 -31.12 0.51 -30.73
N PRO A 174 -31.26 -0.20 -31.87
CA PRO A 174 -32.56 -0.75 -32.27
C PRO A 174 -33.05 -1.74 -31.20
N GLY A 175 -34.10 -1.36 -30.46
CA GLY A 175 -34.69 -2.18 -29.40
C GLY A 175 -34.41 -1.72 -27.96
N GLU A 176 -33.57 -0.72 -27.72
CA GLU A 176 -33.47 -0.08 -26.39
C GLU A 176 -34.58 0.97 -26.22
N GLU A 177 -35.43 0.81 -25.20
CA GLU A 177 -36.26 1.91 -24.71
C GLU A 177 -35.36 2.93 -24.01
N ILE A 178 -35.25 4.14 -24.57
CA ILE A 178 -34.63 5.27 -23.87
C ILE A 178 -35.67 5.82 -22.88
N PRO A 179 -35.43 5.79 -21.56
CA PRO A 179 -36.23 6.56 -20.65
C PRO A 179 -36.09 8.04 -21.04
N PHE A 180 -37.22 8.69 -21.34
CA PHE A 180 -37.35 10.14 -21.63
C PHE A 180 -37.10 10.65 -23.07
N ALA A 181 -37.06 9.81 -24.11
CA ALA A 181 -37.17 10.28 -25.49
C ALA A 181 -38.57 9.99 -26.07
N GLN A 182 -39.38 11.03 -26.27
CA GLN A 182 -40.66 10.89 -26.98
C GLN A 182 -40.38 10.77 -28.48
N ARG A 183 -40.80 9.66 -29.10
CA ARG A 183 -40.83 9.51 -30.57
C ARG A 183 -41.96 10.38 -31.13
N ARG A 184 -41.62 11.41 -31.90
CA ARG A 184 -42.53 12.00 -32.90
C ARG A 184 -41.87 11.87 -34.26
N GLY A 185 -42.42 10.99 -35.09
CA GLY A 185 -41.88 10.72 -36.41
C GLY A 185 -41.93 11.93 -37.34
N SER A 186 -40.79 12.25 -37.95
CA SER A 186 -40.64 12.42 -39.40
C SER A 186 -39.15 12.60 -39.76
N GLY A 187 -38.45 11.49 -40.01
CA GLY A 187 -37.37 11.40 -41.00
C GLY A 187 -36.10 12.28 -40.89
N VAL A 188 -35.85 13.02 -39.81
CA VAL A 188 -34.63 13.84 -39.62
C VAL A 188 -34.05 13.57 -38.23
N ALA A 189 -32.73 13.46 -38.13
CA ALA A 189 -31.98 13.14 -36.91
C ALA A 189 -32.55 13.83 -35.66
N GLU A 190 -33.14 13.04 -34.76
CA GLU A 190 -33.82 13.49 -33.55
C GLU A 190 -32.82 14.17 -32.60
N THR A 191 -33.09 15.42 -32.23
CA THR A 191 -32.30 16.18 -31.26
C THR A 191 -32.75 15.78 -29.84
N PRO A 192 -31.83 15.49 -28.89
CA PRO A 192 -32.20 15.24 -27.50
C PRO A 192 -32.89 16.48 -26.93
N MET A 193 -34.06 16.30 -26.32
CA MET A 193 -34.83 17.38 -25.70
C MET A 193 -35.09 17.02 -24.23
N ILE A 194 -34.89 17.98 -23.33
CA ILE A 194 -35.39 17.88 -21.95
C ILE A 194 -36.83 18.38 -21.97
N ASP A 195 -37.73 17.65 -21.33
CA ASP A 195 -39.14 18.07 -21.15
C ASP A 195 -39.19 19.44 -20.45
N ASP A 196 -40.00 20.37 -20.97
CA ASP A 196 -40.07 21.76 -20.50
C ASP A 196 -40.45 21.82 -19.00
N ASP A 197 -41.21 20.84 -18.52
CA ASP A 197 -41.62 20.72 -17.12
C ASP A 197 -40.55 20.12 -16.20
N SER A 198 -39.40 19.69 -16.73
CA SER A 198 -38.34 19.06 -15.93
C SER A 198 -37.55 20.08 -15.09
N ARG A 199 -37.39 19.75 -13.81
CA ARG A 199 -36.57 20.50 -12.85
C ARG A 199 -35.11 20.10 -12.96
N VAL A 200 -34.21 21.08 -12.95
CA VAL A 200 -32.76 20.84 -12.84
C VAL A 200 -32.35 20.72 -11.37
N VAL A 201 -31.61 19.66 -11.06
CA VAL A 201 -31.01 19.40 -9.75
C VAL A 201 -29.51 19.43 -9.92
N VAL A 202 -28.85 20.22 -9.07
CA VAL A 202 -27.39 20.23 -8.93
C VAL A 202 -27.06 19.58 -7.59
N VAL A 203 -26.22 18.54 -7.64
CA VAL A 203 -25.67 17.89 -6.46
C VAL A 203 -24.22 18.32 -6.31
N GLN A 204 -23.95 19.10 -5.27
CA GLN A 204 -22.58 19.43 -4.89
C GLN A 204 -21.95 18.20 -4.25
N VAL A 205 -20.84 17.73 -4.81
CA VAL A 205 -20.12 16.56 -4.32
C VAL A 205 -19.26 16.95 -3.13
N ARG A 206 -19.43 16.27 -1.99
CA ARG A 206 -18.68 16.58 -0.76
C ARG A 206 -17.74 15.47 -0.33
N GLU A 207 -18.26 14.24 -0.25
CA GLU A 207 -17.55 13.10 0.32
C GLU A 207 -17.86 11.85 -0.49
N GLY A 208 -17.01 10.82 -0.44
CA GLY A 208 -17.30 9.55 -1.12
C GLY A 208 -16.41 8.39 -0.70
N ARG A 209 -16.83 7.17 -1.06
CA ARG A 209 -16.14 5.91 -0.81
C ARG A 209 -15.94 5.17 -2.13
N ILE A 210 -14.72 4.72 -2.37
CA ILE A 210 -14.37 3.85 -3.51
C ILE A 210 -14.36 2.40 -2.99
N ALA A 211 -15.01 1.50 -3.70
CA ALA A 211 -15.00 0.07 -3.46
C ALA A 211 -14.80 -0.67 -4.79
N ASP A 212 -14.43 -1.94 -4.74
CA ASP A 212 -14.44 -2.82 -5.90
C ASP A 212 -15.89 -3.15 -6.31
N TRP A 213 -16.04 -3.93 -7.37
CA TRP A 213 -17.35 -4.38 -7.87
C TRP A 213 -18.12 -5.30 -6.90
N LYS A 214 -17.46 -5.87 -5.88
CA LYS A 214 -18.08 -6.65 -4.80
C LYS A 214 -18.40 -5.80 -3.56
N GLY A 215 -18.10 -4.51 -3.58
CA GLY A 215 -18.28 -3.60 -2.44
C GLY A 215 -17.14 -3.63 -1.41
N GLY A 216 -16.03 -4.30 -1.70
CA GLY A 216 -14.81 -4.31 -0.89
C GLY A 216 -13.98 -3.05 -1.12
N VAL A 217 -13.51 -2.38 -0.06
CA VAL A 217 -12.54 -1.30 -0.22
C VAL A 217 -11.20 -1.92 -0.61
N PRO A 218 -10.44 -1.41 -1.60
CA PRO A 218 -9.09 -1.89 -1.90
C PRO A 218 -8.22 -1.68 -0.66
N ALA A 219 -8.10 -2.73 0.15
CA ALA A 219 -7.43 -2.70 1.43
C ALA A 219 -6.13 -3.49 1.33
N MET A 220 -4.98 -2.82 1.54
CA MET A 220 -3.71 -3.54 1.55
C MET A 220 -3.58 -4.24 2.90
N ARG A 221 -3.28 -5.54 2.86
CA ARG A 221 -3.05 -6.33 4.06
C ARG A 221 -1.56 -6.54 4.21
N LEU A 222 -1.04 -6.53 5.44
CA LEU A 222 0.36 -6.84 5.72
C LEU A 222 0.47 -8.22 6.33
N ALA A 223 1.24 -9.09 5.70
CA ALA A 223 1.53 -10.42 6.20
C ALA A 223 2.65 -10.36 7.25
N HIS A 224 2.42 -10.86 8.45
CA HIS A 224 3.46 -11.06 9.46
C HIS A 224 3.79 -12.55 9.58
N LEU A 225 4.97 -12.93 9.10
CA LEU A 225 5.53 -14.27 9.25
C LEU A 225 6.51 -14.28 10.43
N HIS A 226 6.07 -14.82 11.57
CA HIS A 226 6.97 -15.06 12.70
C HIS A 226 7.47 -16.49 12.68
N LEU A 227 8.79 -16.68 12.53
CA LEU A 227 9.41 -17.99 12.60
C LEU A 227 9.83 -18.26 14.05
N PRO A 228 9.16 -19.19 14.75
CA PRO A 228 9.46 -19.46 16.15
C PRO A 228 10.81 -20.17 16.28
N GLY A 229 11.56 -19.81 17.33
CA GLY A 229 12.83 -20.44 17.66
C GLY A 229 13.98 -20.06 16.73
N ILE A 230 15.06 -20.83 16.81
CA ILE A 230 16.29 -20.60 16.02
C ILE A 230 16.12 -21.22 14.64
N THR A 231 16.27 -20.41 13.59
CA THR A 231 16.07 -20.83 12.19
C THR A 231 17.38 -20.78 11.39
N PRO A 232 17.70 -21.77 10.54
CA PRO A 232 18.87 -21.68 9.66
C PRO A 232 18.79 -20.45 8.73
N PHE A 233 19.90 -19.73 8.58
CA PHE A 233 19.95 -18.53 7.74
C PHE A 233 19.54 -18.81 6.29
N SER A 234 19.98 -19.96 5.75
CA SER A 234 19.65 -20.40 4.40
C SER A 234 18.14 -20.63 4.18
N THR A 235 17.42 -21.09 5.20
CA THR A 235 15.95 -21.26 5.15
C THR A 235 15.28 -19.90 4.99
N VAL A 236 15.65 -18.92 5.82
CA VAL A 236 15.04 -17.59 5.76
C VAL A 236 15.44 -16.83 4.49
N ALA A 237 16.67 -17.02 4.00
CA ALA A 237 17.11 -16.48 2.72
C ALA A 237 16.25 -16.99 1.56
N LYS A 238 15.89 -18.28 1.56
CA LYS A 238 14.97 -18.87 0.56
C LYS A 238 13.57 -18.29 0.67
N ILE A 239 13.00 -18.20 1.87
CA ILE A 239 11.68 -17.60 2.10
C ILE A 239 11.64 -16.16 1.57
N GLN A 240 12.61 -15.33 1.97
CA GLN A 240 12.72 -13.96 1.51
C GLN A 240 12.81 -13.89 -0.02
N GLN A 241 13.63 -14.76 -0.63
CA GLN A 241 13.77 -14.81 -2.09
C GLN A 241 12.46 -15.17 -2.78
N THR A 242 11.72 -16.16 -2.27
CA THR A 242 10.42 -16.58 -2.81
C THR A 242 9.42 -15.42 -2.77
N LEU A 243 9.29 -14.75 -1.63
CA LEU A 243 8.37 -13.60 -1.48
C LEU A 243 8.76 -12.44 -2.40
N ALA A 244 10.04 -12.06 -2.44
CA ALA A 244 10.52 -11.00 -3.31
C ALA A 244 10.32 -11.33 -4.81
N LEU A 245 10.53 -12.58 -5.20
CA LEU A 245 10.27 -13.04 -6.56
C LEU A 245 8.78 -13.00 -6.90
N GLY A 246 7.88 -13.26 -5.94
CA GLY A 246 6.43 -13.10 -6.11
C GLY A 246 6.07 -11.67 -6.53
N HIS A 247 6.53 -10.65 -5.79
CA HIS A 247 6.30 -9.25 -6.16
C HIS A 247 6.90 -8.88 -7.52
N LEU A 248 8.09 -9.40 -7.84
CA LEU A 248 8.76 -9.13 -9.11
C LEU A 248 8.05 -9.79 -10.29
N ALA A 249 7.52 -11.01 -10.11
CA ALA A 249 6.71 -11.71 -11.10
C ALA A 249 5.43 -10.94 -11.38
N HIS A 250 4.73 -10.50 -10.34
CA HIS A 250 3.55 -9.63 -10.47
C HIS A 250 3.87 -8.35 -11.26
N LYS A 251 4.95 -7.63 -10.92
CA LYS A 251 5.37 -6.43 -11.68
C LYS A 251 5.69 -6.72 -13.14
N LYS A 252 6.30 -7.88 -13.43
CA LYS A 252 6.59 -8.31 -14.80
C LYS A 252 5.29 -8.59 -15.55
N ALA A 253 4.34 -9.30 -14.95
CA ALA A 253 3.04 -9.60 -15.54
C ALA A 253 2.27 -8.31 -15.87
N VAL A 254 2.18 -7.38 -14.91
CA VAL A 254 1.53 -6.06 -15.11
C VAL A 254 2.21 -5.25 -16.23
N SER A 255 3.54 -5.29 -16.33
CA SER A 255 4.28 -4.58 -17.38
C SER A 255 4.16 -5.20 -18.77
N GLN A 256 3.98 -6.53 -18.87
CA GLN A 256 3.92 -7.24 -20.14
C GLN A 256 2.51 -7.32 -20.71
N ASN A 257 1.48 -7.35 -19.85
CA ASN A 257 0.10 -7.47 -20.28
C ASN A 257 -0.81 -6.54 -19.45
N PRO A 258 -0.73 -5.20 -19.65
CA PRO A 258 -1.54 -4.24 -18.90
C PRO A 258 -3.05 -4.42 -19.10
N LEU A 259 -3.45 -5.16 -20.15
CA LEU A 259 -4.82 -5.34 -20.63
C LEU A 259 -5.39 -6.73 -20.31
N SER A 260 -4.65 -7.61 -19.62
CA SER A 260 -5.17 -8.94 -19.25
C SER A 260 -6.10 -8.87 -18.05
N SER A 261 -7.33 -9.37 -18.19
CA SER A 261 -8.34 -9.44 -17.14
C SER A 261 -8.05 -10.48 -16.04
N SER A 262 -6.94 -11.21 -16.13
CA SER A 262 -6.50 -12.21 -15.16
C SER A 262 -5.32 -11.72 -14.30
N ILE A 263 -5.17 -10.41 -14.07
CA ILE A 263 -4.09 -9.90 -13.20
C ILE A 263 -4.31 -10.46 -11.79
N GLN A 264 -3.45 -11.41 -11.42
CA GLN A 264 -3.34 -11.90 -10.05
C GLN A 264 -3.25 -10.71 -9.10
N THR A 265 -3.99 -10.78 -8.00
CA THR A 265 -3.90 -9.79 -6.92
C THR A 265 -2.43 -9.57 -6.53
N ALA A 266 -2.03 -8.31 -6.42
CA ALA A 266 -0.67 -7.96 -6.06
C ALA A 266 -0.29 -8.66 -4.74
N PRO A 267 0.88 -9.30 -4.64
CA PRO A 267 1.29 -9.94 -3.40
C PRO A 267 1.30 -8.94 -2.25
N ASP A 268 0.83 -9.39 -1.09
CA ASP A 268 0.78 -8.58 0.12
C ASP A 268 2.20 -8.28 0.62
N PRO A 269 2.48 -7.04 1.08
CA PRO A 269 3.73 -6.75 1.79
C PRO A 269 3.90 -7.71 2.97
N THR A 270 5.11 -8.24 3.13
CA THR A 270 5.41 -9.23 4.17
C THR A 270 6.54 -8.77 5.08
N ILE A 271 6.35 -8.90 6.39
CA ILE A 271 7.41 -8.78 7.39
C ILE A 271 7.70 -10.16 7.98
N ILE A 272 8.95 -10.61 7.86
CA ILE A 272 9.44 -11.84 8.49
C ILE A 272 10.16 -11.46 9.77
N THR A 273 9.80 -12.06 10.90
CA THR A 273 10.54 -11.90 12.17
C THR A 273 11.07 -13.23 12.65
N PHE A 274 12.35 -13.30 13.00
CA PHE A 274 13.02 -14.56 13.33
C PHE A 274 14.34 -14.33 14.06
N THR A 275 14.92 -15.42 14.56
CA THR A 275 16.27 -15.45 15.12
C THR A 275 17.06 -16.54 14.40
N PRO A 276 18.18 -16.22 13.73
CA PRO A 276 18.93 -17.23 13.00
C PRO A 276 19.87 -18.05 13.89
N ASN A 277 20.41 -19.16 13.36
CA ASN A 277 21.68 -19.71 13.86
C ASN A 277 22.77 -18.63 13.84
N PRO A 278 23.81 -18.70 14.70
CA PRO A 278 24.95 -17.80 14.63
C PRO A 278 25.49 -17.68 13.20
N VAL A 279 25.50 -16.48 12.64
CA VAL A 279 25.88 -16.22 11.26
C VAL A 279 26.51 -14.85 11.10
N TYR A 280 27.66 -14.80 10.45
CA TYR A 280 28.20 -13.57 9.88
C TYR A 280 27.70 -13.40 8.46
N THR A 281 27.16 -12.22 8.16
CA THR A 281 26.79 -11.85 6.79
C THR A 281 27.62 -10.69 6.32
N THR A 282 27.97 -10.72 5.03
CA THR A 282 28.69 -9.61 4.40
C THR A 282 27.81 -8.97 3.33
N GLY A 283 27.64 -7.66 3.44
CA GLY A 283 26.88 -6.86 2.48
C GLY A 283 27.72 -6.42 1.28
N ARG A 284 27.09 -5.74 0.32
CA ARG A 284 27.70 -5.39 -0.98
C ARG A 284 29.01 -4.61 -0.91
N ARG A 285 29.25 -3.82 0.13
CA ARG A 285 30.46 -2.98 0.24
C ARG A 285 31.74 -3.79 0.50
N ASP A 286 31.58 -5.00 1.03
CA ASP A 286 32.67 -5.88 1.45
C ASP A 286 32.70 -7.18 0.65
N LEU A 287 31.86 -7.35 -0.38
CA LEU A 287 31.91 -8.55 -1.20
C LEU A 287 33.25 -8.62 -1.97
N PRO A 288 34.00 -9.72 -1.87
CA PRO A 288 35.22 -9.91 -2.65
C PRO A 288 34.94 -9.80 -4.15
N PRO A 289 35.85 -9.23 -4.96
CA PRO A 289 35.68 -9.10 -6.41
C PRO A 289 35.39 -10.44 -7.11
N SER A 290 35.97 -11.53 -6.61
CA SER A 290 35.84 -12.90 -7.14
C SER A 290 34.48 -13.57 -6.88
N ASN A 291 33.57 -12.93 -6.14
CA ASN A 291 32.20 -13.41 -5.93
C ASN A 291 31.18 -12.71 -6.86
N THR A 292 31.67 -12.06 -7.93
CA THR A 292 30.85 -11.43 -8.99
C THR A 292 31.07 -12.04 -10.38
N SER A 293 31.80 -13.16 -10.47
CA SER A 293 32.31 -13.74 -11.72
C SER A 293 31.23 -14.42 -12.58
N SER A 294 31.37 -14.25 -13.90
CA SER A 294 30.61 -14.87 -14.99
C SER A 294 30.83 -16.40 -15.09
N PRO A 295 29.95 -17.14 -15.80
CA PRO A 295 29.85 -18.62 -15.75
C PRO A 295 31.01 -19.42 -16.36
N THR A 296 32.16 -18.81 -16.65
CA THR A 296 33.21 -19.38 -17.53
C THR A 296 34.52 -19.73 -16.83
N ASP A 297 34.59 -19.72 -15.49
CA ASP A 297 35.85 -20.01 -14.79
C ASP A 297 36.08 -21.53 -14.57
N PRO A 298 37.22 -22.14 -14.98
CA PRO A 298 37.36 -23.60 -15.08
C PRO A 298 37.67 -24.34 -13.77
N GLN A 299 37.80 -23.65 -12.63
CA GLN A 299 38.10 -24.26 -11.33
C GLN A 299 37.47 -23.47 -10.17
N PRO A 300 36.46 -24.00 -9.46
CA PRO A 300 35.99 -23.38 -8.22
C PRO A 300 36.97 -23.68 -7.08
N SER A 301 37.70 -22.67 -6.61
CA SER A 301 38.52 -22.76 -5.39
C SER A 301 37.64 -23.15 -4.20
N ARG A 302 37.97 -24.26 -3.52
CA ARG A 302 37.23 -24.76 -2.33
C ARG A 302 37.38 -23.89 -1.08
N GLU A 303 38.27 -22.92 -1.07
CA GLU A 303 38.39 -21.94 0.01
C GLU A 303 37.36 -20.82 -0.18
N LEU A 304 36.54 -20.57 0.83
CA LEU A 304 35.71 -19.38 0.86
C LEU A 304 36.62 -18.15 0.83
N SER A 305 36.50 -17.34 -0.23
CA SER A 305 37.03 -15.99 -0.28
C SER A 305 36.28 -15.15 0.77
N LEU A 306 36.93 -14.96 1.91
CA LEU A 306 36.41 -14.11 2.99
C LEU A 306 36.80 -12.66 2.69
N PRO A 307 35.96 -11.68 3.10
CA PRO A 307 36.40 -10.29 3.14
C PRO A 307 37.56 -10.14 4.13
N PRO A 308 38.46 -9.16 3.94
CA PRO A 308 39.58 -8.91 4.85
C PRO A 308 39.17 -8.76 6.32
N SER A 309 37.97 -8.21 6.57
CA SER A 309 37.40 -8.03 7.91
C SER A 309 37.07 -9.34 8.64
N LEU A 310 36.90 -10.45 7.91
CA LEU A 310 36.56 -11.76 8.47
C LEU A 310 37.73 -12.74 8.49
N GLU A 311 38.82 -12.43 7.80
CA GLU A 311 40.02 -13.29 7.75
C GLU A 311 40.59 -13.60 9.15
N PRO A 312 40.69 -12.65 10.10
CA PRO A 312 41.20 -12.93 11.45
C PRO A 312 40.36 -13.95 12.23
N ILE A 313 39.06 -14.05 11.91
CA ILE A 313 38.12 -14.91 12.61
C ILE A 313 37.77 -16.19 11.84
N ARG A 314 38.52 -16.51 10.77
CA ARG A 314 38.27 -17.72 9.95
C ARG A 314 38.11 -18.99 10.79
N HIS A 315 38.85 -19.11 11.90
CA HIS A 315 38.79 -20.23 12.83
C HIS A 315 37.46 -20.36 13.60
N LEU A 316 36.68 -19.27 13.71
CA LEU A 316 35.34 -19.25 14.32
C LEU A 316 34.22 -19.54 13.31
N LEU A 317 34.56 -19.66 12.02
CA LEU A 317 33.57 -19.92 10.97
C LEU A 317 33.40 -21.43 10.77
N VAL A 318 32.16 -21.90 10.81
CA VAL A 318 31.85 -23.33 10.59
C VAL A 318 32.09 -23.68 9.11
N ALA A 319 33.04 -24.58 8.85
CA ALA A 319 33.00 -25.40 7.65
C ALA A 319 31.93 -26.49 7.82
N PRO A 320 31.21 -26.91 6.77
CA PRO A 320 30.21 -27.97 6.89
C PRO A 320 30.83 -29.24 7.53
N GLY A 321 30.47 -29.57 8.78
CA GLY A 321 30.92 -30.76 9.51
C GLY A 321 31.96 -30.59 10.63
N GLY A 322 32.23 -29.36 11.12
CA GLY A 322 33.22 -29.11 12.18
C GLY A 322 32.80 -29.46 13.63
N ASN A 323 33.80 -29.73 14.49
CA ASN A 323 33.65 -30.12 15.91
C ASN A 323 33.26 -28.95 16.83
N LYS A 324 32.48 -29.21 17.90
CA LYS A 324 31.64 -28.22 18.65
C LYS A 324 32.22 -27.60 19.93
N GLU A 325 33.54 -27.58 20.14
CA GLU A 325 34.09 -27.14 21.44
C GLU A 325 34.23 -25.61 21.60
N GLN A 326 34.10 -24.81 20.52
CA GLN A 326 34.11 -23.34 20.57
C GLN A 326 32.83 -22.72 19.94
N PRO A 327 32.44 -21.49 20.34
CA PRO A 327 31.33 -20.80 19.70
C PRO A 327 31.68 -20.52 18.24
N THR A 328 30.90 -21.08 17.33
CA THR A 328 31.12 -20.95 15.89
C THR A 328 29.92 -20.29 15.21
N ALA A 329 30.13 -19.74 14.01
CA ALA A 329 29.10 -19.11 13.20
C ALA A 329 29.21 -19.49 11.73
N GLU A 330 28.08 -19.55 11.03
CA GLU A 330 28.06 -19.68 9.57
C GLU A 330 28.56 -18.38 8.91
N TYR A 331 29.00 -18.44 7.65
CA TYR A 331 29.29 -17.26 6.84
C TYR A 331 28.46 -17.26 5.56
N HIS A 332 27.78 -16.14 5.28
CA HIS A 332 26.98 -15.97 4.07
C HIS A 332 27.22 -14.60 3.41
N PRO A 333 27.67 -14.55 2.14
CA PRO A 333 27.66 -13.32 1.35
C PRO A 333 26.22 -12.95 0.97
N THR A 334 25.88 -11.66 0.98
CA THR A 334 24.52 -11.18 0.77
C THR A 334 24.47 -9.91 -0.08
N LEU A 335 23.30 -9.59 -0.65
CA LEU A 335 23.10 -8.40 -1.49
C LEU A 335 22.62 -7.16 -0.72
N ARG A 336 22.50 -7.25 0.61
CA ARG A 336 22.10 -6.10 1.43
C ARG A 336 23.12 -4.97 1.35
N GLY A 337 22.65 -3.75 1.59
CA GLY A 337 23.52 -2.63 1.88
C GLY A 337 24.36 -2.86 3.13
N GLY A 338 25.42 -2.06 3.26
CA GLY A 338 26.33 -2.14 4.41
C GLY A 338 27.50 -3.11 4.20
N GLN A 339 28.26 -3.24 5.28
CA GLN A 339 29.48 -4.05 5.42
C GLN A 339 29.17 -5.33 6.22
N THR A 340 30.15 -6.05 6.75
CA THR A 340 29.96 -7.22 7.60
C THR A 340 29.13 -6.96 8.87
N THR A 341 28.29 -7.91 9.28
CA THR A 341 27.53 -7.90 10.57
C THR A 341 27.30 -9.33 11.07
N TYR A 342 26.89 -9.45 12.34
CA TYR A 342 26.48 -10.70 12.97
C TYR A 342 24.95 -10.77 13.18
N HIS A 343 24.40 -11.98 13.07
CA HIS A 343 23.07 -12.36 13.53
C HIS A 343 23.12 -13.69 14.27
N GLY A 344 22.24 -13.91 15.24
CA GLY A 344 22.18 -15.18 15.96
C GLY A 344 21.21 -15.15 17.14
N PRO A 345 21.27 -16.18 18.01
CA PRO A 345 20.53 -16.25 19.27
C PRO A 345 20.63 -14.94 20.06
N GLY A 346 19.50 -14.54 20.65
CA GLY A 346 19.42 -13.28 21.38
C GLY A 346 19.22 -12.01 20.55
N GLN A 347 19.22 -12.11 19.22
CA GLN A 347 18.91 -11.01 18.31
C GLN A 347 17.56 -11.24 17.61
N LEU A 348 16.73 -10.21 17.57
CA LEU A 348 15.54 -10.17 16.71
C LEU A 348 15.96 -9.66 15.33
N VAL A 349 15.79 -10.50 14.30
CA VAL A 349 15.93 -10.08 12.91
C VAL A 349 14.55 -9.88 12.31
N ALA A 350 14.33 -8.74 11.64
CA ALA A 350 13.10 -8.46 10.93
C ALA A 350 13.39 -8.07 9.48
N TYR A 351 12.87 -8.83 8.52
CA TYR A 351 13.00 -8.56 7.09
C TYR A 351 11.69 -8.03 6.53
N THR A 352 11.77 -6.92 5.79
CA THR A 352 10.64 -6.23 5.18
C THR A 352 10.66 -6.45 3.67
N ILE A 353 9.72 -7.23 3.15
CA ILE A 353 9.53 -7.51 1.72
C ILE A 353 8.33 -6.71 1.25
N LEU A 354 8.59 -5.53 0.70
CA LEU A 354 7.59 -4.52 0.41
C LEU A 354 7.76 -4.00 -1.02
N ASP A 355 6.67 -3.62 -1.67
CA ASP A 355 6.73 -2.76 -2.85
C ASP A 355 6.70 -1.29 -2.42
N LEU A 356 7.88 -0.67 -2.34
CA LEU A 356 7.99 0.70 -1.88
C LEU A 356 7.22 1.69 -2.76
N ARG A 357 7.02 1.39 -4.05
CA ARG A 357 6.26 2.27 -4.94
C ARG A 357 4.77 2.30 -4.55
N ARG A 358 4.18 1.14 -4.22
CA ARG A 358 2.78 1.04 -3.78
C ARG A 358 2.56 1.77 -2.45
N LEU A 359 3.56 1.69 -1.57
CA LEU A 359 3.58 2.38 -0.28
C LEU A 359 4.02 3.86 -0.38
N GLY A 360 4.27 4.41 -1.58
CA GLY A 360 4.72 5.80 -1.71
C GLY A 360 6.08 6.12 -1.06
N LEU A 361 6.89 5.10 -0.75
CA LEU A 361 8.15 5.25 -0.02
C LEU A 361 9.36 5.38 -0.96
N SER A 362 10.23 6.34 -0.67
CA SER A 362 11.60 6.31 -1.16
C SER A 362 12.46 5.31 -0.36
N PRO A 363 13.62 4.85 -0.88
CA PRO A 363 14.54 4.02 -0.11
C PRO A 363 14.95 4.64 1.24
N ARG A 364 15.14 5.96 1.28
CA ARG A 364 15.48 6.69 2.51
C ARG A 364 14.30 6.77 3.48
N CYS A 365 13.08 6.97 2.97
CA CYS A 365 11.87 6.93 3.79
C CYS A 365 11.70 5.55 4.43
N HIS A 366 11.96 4.48 3.68
CA HIS A 366 11.91 3.12 4.19
C HIS A 366 12.92 2.87 5.32
N ILE A 367 14.19 3.27 5.14
CA ILE A 367 15.22 3.16 6.19
C ILE A 367 14.82 3.96 7.44
N ARG A 368 14.38 5.21 7.27
CA ARG A 368 13.90 6.02 8.40
C ARG A 368 12.69 5.41 9.09
N CYS A 369 11.77 4.80 8.35
CA CYS A 369 10.63 4.08 8.92
C CYS A 369 11.10 2.91 9.78
N LEU A 370 12.07 2.11 9.32
CA LEU A 370 12.66 1.02 10.11
C LEU A 370 13.31 1.55 11.41
N GLU A 371 14.13 2.59 11.32
CA GLU A 371 14.83 3.19 12.46
C GLU A 371 13.86 3.79 13.49
N THR A 372 12.88 4.57 13.04
CA THR A 372 11.86 5.17 13.92
C THR A 372 10.94 4.14 14.56
N SER A 373 10.64 3.04 13.85
CA SER A 373 9.89 1.90 14.42
C SER A 373 10.66 1.23 15.54
N VAL A 374 11.97 1.06 15.37
CA VAL A 374 12.84 0.53 16.43
C VAL A 374 12.90 1.50 17.60
N ILE A 375 13.01 2.81 17.37
CA ILE A 375 13.00 3.83 18.43
C ILE A 375 11.70 3.74 19.25
N ASP A 376 10.54 3.55 18.60
CA ASP A 376 9.27 3.37 19.29
C ASP A 376 9.24 2.09 20.13
N VAL A 377 9.80 0.98 19.62
CA VAL A 377 9.96 -0.27 20.38
C VAL A 377 10.85 -0.05 21.60
N LEU A 378 12.00 0.61 21.45
CA LEU A 378 12.90 0.93 22.56
C LEU A 378 12.21 1.80 23.61
N ALA A 379 11.48 2.82 23.18
CA ALA A 379 10.73 3.71 24.07
C ALA A 379 9.67 2.94 24.88
N SER A 380 9.05 1.90 24.31
CA SER A 380 8.10 1.03 25.01
C SER A 380 8.73 0.19 26.13
N TYR A 381 10.06 0.11 26.18
CA TYR A 381 10.85 -0.51 27.25
C TYR A 381 11.60 0.54 28.10
N GLY A 382 11.28 1.83 27.97
CA GLY A 382 11.95 2.91 28.69
C GLY A 382 13.36 3.25 28.19
N VAL A 383 13.79 2.70 27.05
CA VAL A 383 15.11 2.93 26.46
C VAL A 383 15.02 4.05 25.42
N ARG A 384 15.85 5.10 25.58
CA ARG A 384 15.88 6.23 24.65
C ARG A 384 16.83 5.95 23.49
N GLY A 385 16.28 5.52 22.36
CA GLY A 385 17.01 5.36 21.09
C GLY A 385 17.08 6.65 20.26
N PHE A 386 18.11 6.75 19.42
CA PHE A 386 18.28 7.81 18.43
C PHE A 386 19.01 7.31 17.18
N VAL A 387 18.96 8.09 16.10
CA VAL A 387 19.72 7.86 14.86
C VAL A 387 20.94 8.78 14.81
N THR A 388 21.98 8.36 14.10
CA THR A 388 23.17 9.17 13.81
C THR A 388 23.37 9.26 12.29
N GLU A 389 24.51 9.78 11.85
CA GLU A 389 24.93 9.70 10.44
C GLU A 389 25.19 8.25 9.99
N ASP A 390 25.52 7.37 10.93
CA ASP A 390 25.74 5.96 10.70
C ASP A 390 24.42 5.17 10.78
N PRO A 391 23.99 4.47 9.70
CA PRO A 391 22.69 3.80 9.65
C PRO A 391 22.47 2.81 10.78
N GLY A 392 21.27 2.83 11.34
CA GLY A 392 20.90 2.02 12.51
C GLY A 392 20.41 2.86 13.69
N VAL A 393 20.12 2.18 14.79
CA VAL A 393 19.66 2.83 16.02
C VAL A 393 20.70 2.66 17.11
N TRP A 394 20.87 3.75 17.86
CA TRP A 394 21.90 3.95 18.87
C TRP A 394 21.26 4.34 20.20
N VAL A 395 21.96 4.04 21.29
CA VAL A 395 21.57 4.42 22.66
C VAL A 395 22.79 4.92 23.42
N ASN A 396 22.57 5.77 24.43
CA ASN A 396 23.62 6.15 25.37
C ASN A 396 23.66 5.14 26.51
N ASP A 397 24.83 4.94 27.11
CA ASP A 397 24.98 4.03 28.25
C ASP A 397 24.23 4.56 29.49
N ASN A 398 23.30 3.77 30.03
CA ASN A 398 22.48 4.12 31.20
C ASN A 398 23.28 4.14 32.53
N ASN A 399 24.53 3.67 32.55
CA ASN A 399 25.33 3.53 33.78
C ASN A 399 25.68 4.84 34.50
N ASN A 400 25.43 6.02 33.92
CA ASN A 400 25.78 7.31 34.53
C ASN A 400 24.69 7.93 35.43
N ASN A 401 23.47 7.39 35.46
CA ASN A 401 22.38 8.03 36.25
C ASN A 401 22.36 7.65 37.74
N ASN A 402 23.15 6.66 38.19
CA ASN A 402 23.16 6.22 39.59
C ASN A 402 24.23 6.89 40.49
N ASN A 403 25.04 7.83 39.97
CA ASN A 403 26.09 8.51 40.74
C ASN A 403 25.79 9.98 41.09
N ASN A 404 24.52 10.40 41.10
CA ASN A 404 24.11 11.73 41.55
C ASN A 404 23.48 11.71 42.94
N ASN A 405 24.13 11.06 43.92
CA ASN A 405 23.93 11.37 45.33
C ASN A 405 25.29 11.57 46.00
N ASN A 406 25.52 12.81 46.45
CA ASN A 406 26.64 13.32 47.26
C ASN A 406 27.94 13.62 46.51
N ASN A 407 28.08 14.86 46.05
CA ASN A 407 29.04 15.80 46.64
C ASN A 407 28.98 17.19 46.00
N ASN A 408 28.60 18.19 46.80
CA ASN A 408 28.87 19.59 46.52
C ASN A 408 30.38 19.80 46.59
N ASN A 409 31.06 19.79 45.44
CA ASN A 409 32.34 20.47 45.31
C ASN A 409 32.48 21.11 43.93
N THR A 410 32.60 22.42 43.99
CA THR A 410 32.74 23.36 42.89
C THR A 410 34.11 23.19 42.23
N LYS A 411 34.13 23.42 40.91
CA LYS A 411 35.27 23.71 40.02
C LYS A 411 35.86 22.52 39.23
N ASN A 412 35.80 22.69 37.91
CA ASN A 412 36.47 21.97 36.82
C ASN A 412 35.83 20.64 36.38
N LYS A 413 34.78 20.72 35.54
CA LYS A 413 34.30 19.62 34.69
C LYS A 413 33.89 20.15 33.30
N GLU A 414 34.86 20.62 32.52
CA GLU A 414 34.66 20.94 31.09
C GLU A 414 35.33 19.92 30.16
N ASN A 415 35.82 18.78 30.67
CA ASN A 415 36.42 17.72 29.85
C ASN A 415 36.32 16.36 30.55
N GLU A 416 35.13 15.72 30.53
CA GLU A 416 34.95 14.26 30.70
C GLU A 416 33.46 13.93 30.90
N LEU A 417 32.73 13.69 29.81
CA LEU A 417 31.67 12.67 29.74
C LEU A 417 31.19 12.49 28.28
N SER A 418 32.06 12.04 27.39
CA SER A 418 31.57 11.42 26.15
C SER A 418 30.98 10.06 26.53
N THR A 419 29.70 10.02 26.91
CA THR A 419 28.94 8.75 26.86
C THR A 419 28.97 8.28 25.41
N GLU A 420 29.85 7.34 25.10
CA GLU A 420 29.95 6.79 23.75
C GLU A 420 28.64 6.10 23.40
N ALA A 421 28.01 6.57 22.32
CA ALA A 421 26.80 5.98 21.78
C ALA A 421 27.08 4.54 21.32
N LYS A 422 26.29 3.58 21.81
CA LYS A 422 26.41 2.16 21.45
C LYS A 422 25.29 1.78 20.49
N LYS A 423 25.63 1.00 19.47
CA LYS A 423 24.66 0.56 18.46
C LYS A 423 23.81 -0.59 19.00
N ILE A 424 22.50 -0.40 19.03
CA ILE A 424 21.56 -1.43 19.50
C ILE A 424 20.88 -2.17 18.33
N THR A 425 20.77 -1.52 17.17
CA THR A 425 20.16 -2.11 15.98
C THR A 425 20.94 -1.80 14.72
N ALA A 426 21.28 -2.84 13.95
CA ALA A 426 21.79 -2.70 12.59
C ALA A 426 20.64 -2.62 11.59
N VAL A 427 20.78 -1.79 10.56
CA VAL A 427 19.84 -1.67 9.44
C VAL A 427 20.58 -1.96 8.15
N GLY A 428 20.04 -2.84 7.31
CA GLY A 428 20.61 -3.19 6.02
C GLY A 428 19.55 -3.75 5.10
N VAL A 429 19.19 -2.99 4.06
CA VAL A 429 18.17 -3.36 3.08
C VAL A 429 18.78 -3.54 1.69
N HIS A 430 18.09 -4.30 0.85
CA HIS A 430 18.35 -4.38 -0.59
C HIS A 430 17.10 -3.95 -1.36
N LEU A 431 17.28 -3.35 -2.54
CA LEU A 431 16.18 -2.99 -3.43
C LEU A 431 16.44 -3.47 -4.85
N ARG A 432 15.42 -4.12 -5.43
CA ARG A 432 15.37 -4.49 -6.84
C ARG A 432 14.00 -4.11 -7.40
N ARG A 433 13.96 -3.22 -8.41
CA ARG A 433 12.71 -2.71 -9.00
C ARG A 433 11.70 -2.23 -7.93
N HIS A 434 12.18 -1.48 -6.93
CA HIS A 434 11.41 -0.98 -5.78
C HIS A 434 10.86 -2.06 -4.83
N ILE A 435 11.22 -3.33 -5.00
CA ILE A 435 10.92 -4.39 -4.04
C ILE A 435 12.05 -4.48 -3.03
N SER A 436 11.72 -4.34 -1.75
CA SER A 436 12.68 -4.44 -0.64
C SER A 436 12.96 -5.89 -0.23
N SER A 437 14.12 -6.09 0.36
CA SER A 437 14.54 -7.32 1.02
C SER A 437 15.49 -6.97 2.16
N TYR A 438 15.68 -7.90 3.09
CA TYR A 438 16.39 -7.71 4.36
C TYR A 438 15.67 -6.68 5.24
N GLY A 439 16.35 -6.09 6.23
CA GLY A 439 15.73 -5.18 7.17
C GLY A 439 16.64 -4.85 8.34
N ILE A 440 16.24 -5.24 9.55
CA ILE A 440 16.95 -4.90 10.79
C ILE A 440 17.43 -6.12 11.57
N GLY A 441 18.44 -5.92 12.40
CA GLY A 441 18.84 -6.84 13.48
C GLY A 441 18.93 -6.06 14.80
N LEU A 442 17.91 -6.21 15.65
CA LEU A 442 17.81 -5.57 16.97
C LEU A 442 18.35 -6.53 18.05
N ASN A 443 19.35 -6.08 18.79
CA ASN A 443 19.96 -6.87 19.86
C ASN A 443 19.06 -6.84 21.10
N VAL A 444 18.49 -7.99 21.46
CA VAL A 444 17.58 -8.10 22.62
C VAL A 444 18.33 -8.57 23.86
N THR A 445 19.16 -9.60 23.73
CA THR A 445 20.00 -10.13 24.82
C THR A 445 21.48 -9.83 24.59
N ASN A 446 22.32 -10.16 25.56
CA ASN A 446 23.76 -10.02 25.53
C ASN A 446 24.48 -11.13 24.73
N GLU A 447 23.79 -12.20 24.33
CA GLU A 447 24.39 -13.32 23.59
C GLU A 447 25.14 -12.87 22.30
N PRO A 448 24.63 -11.93 21.48
CA PRO A 448 25.34 -11.46 20.29
C PRO A 448 26.65 -10.70 20.56
N MET A 449 26.84 -10.17 21.78
CA MET A 449 27.91 -9.22 22.08
C MET A 449 29.30 -9.83 21.90
N TRP A 450 29.48 -11.11 22.26
CA TRP A 450 30.77 -11.79 22.08
C TRP A 450 31.15 -11.89 20.60
N TYR A 451 30.19 -12.17 19.72
CA TYR A 451 30.41 -12.26 18.27
C TYR A 451 30.71 -10.89 17.67
N PHE A 452 30.00 -9.85 18.09
CA PHE A 452 30.31 -8.48 17.64
C PHE A 452 31.72 -8.04 18.02
N LYS A 453 32.25 -8.46 19.18
CA LYS A 453 33.64 -8.16 19.58
C LYS A 453 34.71 -8.82 18.69
N GLN A 454 34.35 -9.80 17.86
CA GLN A 454 35.29 -10.46 16.96
C GLN A 454 35.46 -9.71 15.64
N ILE A 455 34.62 -8.72 15.34
CA ILE A 455 34.59 -8.05 14.04
C ILE A 455 34.48 -6.53 14.17
N VAL A 456 34.90 -5.81 13.13
CA VAL A 456 34.52 -4.40 12.95
C VAL A 456 33.14 -4.37 12.29
N ALA A 457 32.09 -4.38 13.11
CA ALA A 457 30.72 -4.44 12.61
C ALA A 457 30.32 -3.18 11.83
N CYS A 458 29.67 -3.37 10.68
CA CYS A 458 29.26 -2.29 9.78
C CYS A 458 30.39 -1.39 9.24
N GLY A 459 31.66 -1.72 9.49
CA GLY A 459 32.83 -0.89 9.16
C GLY A 459 33.03 0.30 10.10
N LEU A 460 32.47 0.25 11.30
CA LEU A 460 32.51 1.34 12.27
C LEU A 460 33.57 1.06 13.34
N GLU A 461 34.82 1.42 13.06
CA GLU A 461 35.92 1.26 14.01
C GLU A 461 35.67 2.07 15.30
N GLY A 462 35.96 1.45 16.46
CA GLY A 462 35.78 2.08 17.76
C GLY A 462 34.32 2.24 18.22
N ARG A 463 33.32 1.78 17.45
CA ARG A 463 31.91 1.82 17.86
C ARG A 463 31.47 0.49 18.46
N GLU A 464 31.05 0.51 19.71
CA GLU A 464 30.53 -0.68 20.39
C GLU A 464 29.05 -0.95 20.06
N THR A 465 28.65 -2.20 20.23
CA THR A 465 27.24 -2.64 20.21
C THR A 465 26.71 -2.87 21.63
N THR A 466 25.40 -2.79 21.79
CA THR A 466 24.69 -3.08 23.05
C THR A 466 23.39 -3.83 22.76
N SER A 467 22.64 -4.17 23.81
CA SER A 467 21.38 -4.92 23.76
C SER A 467 20.32 -4.30 24.68
N LEU A 468 19.06 -4.67 24.51
CA LEU A 468 17.99 -4.29 25.44
C LEU A 468 18.27 -4.80 26.87
N GLU A 469 18.76 -6.04 27.01
CA GLU A 469 19.17 -6.62 28.30
C GLU A 469 20.23 -5.75 28.99
N ALA A 470 21.26 -5.31 28.26
CA ALA A 470 22.27 -4.40 28.80
C ALA A 470 21.72 -3.02 29.17
N GLN A 471 20.57 -2.62 28.61
CA GLN A 471 19.87 -1.38 28.97
C GLN A 471 18.89 -1.55 30.15
N GLY A 472 18.82 -2.74 30.76
CA GLY A 472 18.01 -3.02 31.94
C GLY A 472 16.68 -3.71 31.66
N LEU A 473 16.46 -4.24 30.45
CA LEU A 473 15.26 -5.04 30.14
C LEU A 473 15.28 -6.38 30.90
N GLU A 474 14.20 -6.66 31.64
CA GLU A 474 13.97 -7.97 32.23
C GLU A 474 13.60 -9.01 31.16
N LEU A 475 14.38 -10.09 31.10
CA LEU A 475 14.17 -11.15 30.12
C LEU A 475 13.12 -12.14 30.57
N HIS A 476 12.35 -12.66 29.61
CA HIS A 476 11.41 -13.75 29.81
C HIS A 476 11.35 -14.63 28.55
N PRO A 477 10.81 -15.87 28.61
CA PRO A 477 10.95 -16.84 27.52
C PRO A 477 10.38 -16.40 26.16
N ASN A 478 9.42 -15.48 26.13
CA ASN A 478 8.76 -15.02 24.90
C ASN A 478 9.26 -13.65 24.42
N ILE A 479 10.33 -13.10 25.00
CA ILE A 479 10.74 -11.72 24.74
C ILE A 479 11.02 -11.43 23.26
N LEU A 480 11.70 -12.34 22.54
CA LEU A 480 11.99 -12.15 21.12
C LEU A 480 10.71 -12.08 20.26
N LYS A 481 9.72 -12.90 20.58
CA LYS A 481 8.40 -12.87 19.91
C LYS A 481 7.68 -11.56 20.21
N GLU A 482 7.67 -11.14 21.47
CA GLU A 482 7.05 -9.89 21.90
C GLU A 482 7.68 -8.67 21.20
N VAL A 483 9.01 -8.56 21.21
CA VAL A 483 9.74 -7.50 20.51
C VAL A 483 9.43 -7.55 19.00
N GLY A 484 9.32 -8.75 18.42
CA GLY A 484 8.94 -8.94 17.01
C GLY A 484 7.54 -8.39 16.69
N THR A 485 6.54 -8.70 17.52
CA THR A 485 5.18 -8.17 17.37
C THR A 485 5.15 -6.65 17.56
N ARG A 486 5.79 -6.13 18.62
CA ARG A 486 5.88 -4.68 18.86
C ARG A 486 6.54 -3.94 17.70
N PHE A 487 7.56 -4.54 17.07
CA PHE A 487 8.20 -3.95 15.89
C PHE A 487 7.25 -3.84 14.70
N VAL A 488 6.46 -4.89 14.41
CA VAL A 488 5.47 -4.85 13.32
C VAL A 488 4.41 -3.78 13.58
N ASP A 489 3.89 -3.72 14.80
CA ASP A 489 2.89 -2.71 15.19
C ASP A 489 3.46 -1.29 15.08
N ALA A 490 4.68 -1.06 15.58
CA ALA A 490 5.38 0.22 15.45
C ALA A 490 5.63 0.58 13.98
N PHE A 491 6.01 -0.39 13.14
CA PHE A 491 6.23 -0.20 11.72
C PHE A 491 4.98 0.24 10.98
N VAL A 492 3.86 -0.45 11.18
CA VAL A 492 2.57 -0.07 10.57
C VAL A 492 2.13 1.31 11.05
N LYS A 493 2.24 1.59 12.35
CA LYS A 493 1.94 2.91 12.91
C LYS A 493 2.78 4.02 12.27
N ARG A 494 4.08 3.78 12.06
CA ARG A 494 4.99 4.75 11.42
C ARG A 494 4.68 4.94 9.94
N LEU A 495 4.34 3.87 9.22
CA LEU A 495 3.85 3.99 7.84
C LEU A 495 2.62 4.89 7.75
N HIS A 496 1.66 4.76 8.68
CA HIS A 496 0.45 5.58 8.69
C HIS A 496 0.68 7.00 9.18
N THR A 497 1.55 7.22 10.15
CA THR A 497 1.74 8.56 10.74
C THR A 497 2.63 9.42 9.85
N ASP A 498 3.76 8.87 9.41
CA ASP A 498 4.84 9.65 8.80
C ASP A 498 4.70 9.74 7.28
N TYR A 499 3.92 8.83 6.67
CA TYR A 499 3.85 8.68 5.22
C TYR A 499 2.42 8.59 4.66
N ALA A 500 1.34 8.83 5.40
CA ALA A 500 -0.03 8.67 4.87
C ALA A 500 -0.53 9.74 3.86
N SER A 501 0.30 10.71 3.47
CA SER A 501 -0.14 11.95 2.83
C SER A 501 -0.11 11.94 1.29
N SER A 502 0.38 10.88 0.64
CA SER A 502 0.50 10.85 -0.83
C SER A 502 -0.79 10.32 -1.48
N PRO A 503 -1.36 11.01 -2.50
CA PRO A 503 -2.65 10.66 -3.09
C PRO A 503 -2.68 9.29 -3.81
N ASN A 504 -1.52 8.73 -4.17
CA ASN A 504 -1.42 7.44 -4.88
C ASN A 504 -0.90 6.30 -4.00
N GLN A 505 -0.95 6.47 -2.67
CA GLN A 505 -0.37 5.51 -1.73
C GLN A 505 -1.42 4.57 -1.16
N GLU A 506 -1.14 3.28 -1.24
CA GLU A 506 -1.92 2.25 -0.56
C GLU A 506 -1.59 2.25 0.94
N LYS A 507 -2.62 2.13 1.79
CA LYS A 507 -2.48 2.03 3.25
C LYS A 507 -2.68 0.60 3.70
N VAL A 508 -1.90 0.18 4.68
CA VAL A 508 -2.07 -1.12 5.34
C VAL A 508 -3.29 -1.05 6.26
N ASP A 509 -4.36 -1.78 5.97
CA ASP A 509 -5.59 -1.76 6.77
C ASP A 509 -5.56 -2.79 7.91
N GLU A 510 -4.92 -3.93 7.67
CA GLU A 510 -4.78 -4.97 8.68
C GLU A 510 -3.44 -5.70 8.58
N VAL A 511 -3.01 -6.24 9.72
CA VAL A 511 -1.89 -7.18 9.81
C VAL A 511 -2.46 -8.56 10.09
N TYR A 512 -2.16 -9.53 9.22
CA TYR A 512 -2.56 -10.92 9.42
C TYR A 512 -1.32 -11.80 9.61
N ARG A 513 -1.48 -12.91 10.35
CA ARG A 513 -0.40 -13.87 10.54
C ARG A 513 -0.31 -14.79 9.35
N LEU A 514 0.91 -15.00 8.85
CA LEU A 514 1.22 -15.94 7.79
C LEU A 514 1.89 -17.17 8.37
N GLY A 515 1.41 -18.37 8.02
CA GLY A 515 2.02 -19.65 8.36
C GLY A 515 3.13 -20.02 7.37
N MET A 516 3.96 -21.01 7.73
CA MET A 516 5.02 -21.49 6.84
C MET A 516 4.42 -22.32 5.68
N GLU A 517 3.33 -23.02 5.95
CA GLU A 517 2.49 -23.74 5.01
C GLU A 517 1.97 -22.84 3.87
N ASP A 518 1.61 -21.59 4.19
CA ASP A 518 1.15 -20.61 3.21
C ASP A 518 2.27 -20.20 2.26
N VAL A 519 3.49 -20.02 2.80
CA VAL A 519 4.68 -19.72 1.99
C VAL A 519 5.01 -20.87 1.03
N VAL A 520 4.89 -22.11 1.50
CA VAL A 520 5.10 -23.30 0.67
C VAL A 520 4.01 -23.44 -0.41
N ALA A 521 2.77 -23.10 -0.09
CA ALA A 521 1.68 -23.06 -1.07
C ALA A 521 1.96 -22.01 -2.17
N LEU A 522 2.38 -20.80 -1.79
CA LEU A 522 2.77 -19.74 -2.72
C LEU A 522 3.92 -20.18 -3.65
N GLU A 523 4.89 -20.94 -3.14
CA GLU A 523 5.98 -21.48 -3.94
C GLU A 523 5.48 -22.52 -4.96
N LYS A 524 4.60 -23.43 -4.54
CA LYS A 524 4.01 -24.46 -5.40
C LYS A 524 3.16 -23.87 -6.52
N GLU A 525 2.29 -22.90 -6.20
CA GLU A 525 1.48 -22.19 -7.20
C GLU A 525 2.36 -21.49 -8.24
N ARG A 526 3.46 -20.87 -7.81
CA ARG A 526 4.40 -20.23 -8.72
C ARG A 526 5.11 -21.21 -9.65
N VAL A 527 5.49 -22.39 -9.14
CA VAL A 527 6.15 -23.43 -9.97
C VAL A 527 5.15 -24.07 -10.93
N ALA A 528 3.88 -24.22 -10.54
CA ALA A 528 2.84 -24.79 -11.39
C ALA A 528 2.32 -23.82 -12.47
N GLY A 529 2.53 -22.51 -12.31
CA GLY A 529 2.16 -21.47 -13.27
C GLY A 529 3.25 -21.08 -14.28
N ILE A 530 4.38 -21.81 -14.32
CA ILE A 530 5.42 -21.74 -15.35
C ILE A 530 5.23 -22.95 -16.27
#